data_AF-A0A9N8QTJ9-F1
#
_entry.id   AF-A0A9N8QTJ9-F1
#
_cell.length_a   1.000
_cell.length_b   1.000
_cell.length_c   1.000
_cell.angle_alpha   90.00
_cell.angle_beta   90.00
_cell.angle_gamma   90.00
#
_symmetry.space_group_name_H-M   'P 1'
#
loop_
_entity.id
_entity.type
_entity.pdbx_description
1 polymer ?
#
loop_
_entity_poly.entity_id
_entity_poly.type
_entity_poly.pdbx_seq_one_letter_code
_entity_poly.pdbx_strand_id
1 'polypeptide(L)'
;MKKKVFKYKFVYWVALLVNVIFLIAFGFGIYNRVFLNSVFDIYSIIIFIIAVLSVLSFILLIKKNKLSILTFSISLVLISLTIAFSIIKAIFEGHYGNGSLDYIMPSIIYSILFSLLFLIIKFKSKNDYFQLEIDQIGQKEE
;
A
#
# COMPACT_ATOMS: atom_id res chain seq x y z
N MET A 1 -3.18 24.07 14.67
CA MET A 1 -2.82 23.80 13.25
C MET A 1 -3.66 22.66 12.68
N LYS A 2 -4.19 22.76 11.45
CA LYS A 2 -4.92 21.65 10.79
C LYS A 2 -3.92 20.52 10.47
N LYS A 3 -4.10 19.34 11.07
CA LYS A 3 -3.27 18.15 10.78
C LYS A 3 -3.37 17.83 9.27
N LYS A 4 -2.22 17.69 8.60
CA LYS A 4 -2.11 17.32 7.18
C LYS A 4 -1.23 16.09 7.04
N VAL A 5 -1.67 15.12 6.24
CA VAL A 5 -0.89 13.90 5.91
C VAL A 5 -0.03 14.14 4.68
N PHE A 6 -0.59 14.81 3.67
CA PHE A 6 0.09 15.14 2.42
C PHE A 6 0.20 16.64 2.20
N LYS A 7 1.23 17.05 1.46
CA LYS A 7 1.44 18.45 1.05
C LYS A 7 0.29 18.97 0.17
N TYR A 8 -0.21 18.12 -0.72
CA TYR A 8 -1.25 18.47 -1.69
C TYR A 8 -2.57 17.72 -1.43
N LYS A 9 -3.70 18.42 -1.57
CA LYS A 9 -5.05 17.82 -1.40
C LYS A 9 -5.35 16.75 -2.46
N PHE A 10 -4.89 16.95 -3.70
CA PHE A 10 -5.09 15.97 -4.78
C PHE A 10 -4.48 14.60 -4.43
N VAL A 11 -3.24 14.58 -3.95
CA VAL A 11 -2.55 13.36 -3.48
C VAL A 11 -3.35 12.64 -2.40
N TYR A 12 -3.93 13.39 -1.46
CA TYR A 12 -4.77 12.82 -0.42
C TYR A 12 -6.00 12.10 -1.00
N TRP A 13 -6.69 12.71 -1.95
CA TRP A 13 -7.85 12.10 -2.60
C TRP A 13 -7.48 10.86 -3.42
N VAL A 14 -6.35 10.89 -4.14
CA VAL A 14 -5.84 9.72 -4.87
C VAL A 14 -5.55 8.57 -3.90
N ALA A 15 -4.83 8.85 -2.80
CA ALA A 15 -4.51 7.83 -1.80
C ALA A 15 -5.77 7.22 -1.16
N LEU A 16 -6.78 8.06 -0.88
CA LEU A 16 -8.05 7.61 -0.31
C LEU A 16 -8.82 6.73 -1.30
N LEU A 17 -8.93 7.15 -2.56
CA LEU A 17 -9.60 6.39 -3.63
C LEU A 17 -8.93 5.03 -3.85
N VAL A 18 -7.60 4.99 -3.92
CA VAL A 18 -6.87 3.72 -4.09
C VAL A 18 -7.07 2.78 -2.90
N ASN A 19 -7.09 3.30 -1.68
CA ASN A 19 -7.39 2.46 -0.51
C ASN A 19 -8.80 1.85 -0.58
N VAL A 20 -9.80 2.58 -1.10
CA VAL A 20 -11.14 2.03 -1.33
C VAL A 20 -11.10 0.91 -2.37
N ILE A 21 -10.38 1.10 -3.49
CA ILE A 21 -10.22 0.06 -4.51
C ILE A 21 -9.58 -1.19 -3.91
N PHE A 22 -8.51 -1.04 -3.12
CA PHE A 22 -7.84 -2.16 -2.47
C PHE A 22 -8.77 -2.87 -1.47
N LEU A 23 -9.51 -2.11 -0.67
CA LEU A 23 -10.44 -2.68 0.29
C LEU A 23 -11.49 -3.55 -0.41
N ILE A 24 -12.06 -3.08 -1.52
CA ILE A 24 -13.02 -3.85 -2.32
C ILE A 24 -12.36 -5.08 -2.94
N ALA A 25 -11.20 -4.91 -3.60
CA ALA A 25 -10.51 -5.99 -4.30
C ALA A 25 -10.07 -7.12 -3.35
N PHE A 26 -9.40 -6.78 -2.25
CA PHE A 26 -8.93 -7.76 -1.27
C PHE A 26 -10.07 -8.30 -0.40
N GLY A 27 -11.10 -7.49 -0.11
CA GLY A 27 -12.34 -7.97 0.52
C GLY A 27 -13.04 -9.03 -0.30
N PHE A 28 -13.18 -8.81 -1.62
CA PHE A 28 -13.71 -9.81 -2.54
C PHE A 28 -12.79 -11.04 -2.64
N GLY A 29 -11.47 -10.84 -2.64
CA GLY A 29 -10.49 -11.93 -2.60
C GLY A 29 -10.65 -12.86 -1.39
N ILE A 30 -10.85 -12.29 -0.20
CA ILE A 30 -11.13 -13.06 1.03
C ILE A 30 -12.47 -13.78 0.91
N TYR A 31 -13.52 -13.07 0.49
CA TYR A 31 -14.84 -13.65 0.34
C TYR A 31 -14.81 -14.88 -0.58
N ASN A 32 -14.16 -14.75 -1.73
CA ASN A 32 -14.08 -15.84 -2.69
C ASN A 32 -13.22 -17.02 -2.18
N ARG A 33 -12.02 -16.78 -1.66
CA ARG A 33 -11.15 -17.90 -1.21
C ARG A 33 -11.66 -18.57 0.05
N VAL A 34 -11.99 -17.78 1.07
CA VAL A 34 -12.26 -18.31 2.42
C VAL A 34 -13.71 -18.73 2.57
N PHE A 35 -14.67 -17.94 2.07
CA PHE A 35 -16.08 -18.23 2.30
C PHE A 35 -16.69 -19.12 1.20
N LEU A 36 -16.39 -18.85 -0.07
CA LEU A 36 -16.95 -19.65 -1.17
C LEU A 36 -16.19 -20.96 -1.39
N ASN A 37 -14.86 -20.93 -1.34
CA ASN A 37 -14.03 -22.08 -1.66
C ASN A 37 -13.42 -22.80 -0.45
N SER A 38 -13.63 -22.29 0.77
CA SER A 38 -13.08 -22.86 2.02
C SER A 38 -11.57 -23.12 1.99
N VAL A 39 -10.81 -22.33 1.22
CA VAL A 39 -9.35 -22.48 1.09
C VAL A 39 -8.66 -21.57 2.10
N PHE A 40 -8.06 -22.19 3.13
CA PHE A 40 -7.29 -21.49 4.16
C PHE A 40 -5.81 -21.87 4.11
N ASP A 41 -5.06 -21.18 3.25
CA ASP A 41 -3.62 -21.36 3.08
C ASP A 41 -2.85 -20.04 3.31
N ILE A 42 -1.53 -20.08 3.14
CA ILE A 42 -0.64 -18.92 3.32
C ILE A 42 -1.08 -17.73 2.46
N TYR A 43 -1.57 -17.96 1.24
CA TYR A 43 -2.07 -16.90 0.38
C TYR A 43 -3.34 -16.25 0.93
N SER A 44 -4.29 -17.03 1.45
CA SER A 44 -5.48 -16.50 2.11
C SER A 44 -5.10 -15.62 3.32
N ILE A 45 -4.08 -16.02 4.10
CA ILE A 45 -3.56 -15.22 5.21
C ILE A 45 -2.95 -13.90 4.72
N ILE A 46 -2.14 -13.92 3.65
CA ILE A 46 -1.53 -12.70 3.08
C ILE A 46 -2.61 -11.73 2.57
N ILE A 47 -3.61 -12.24 1.83
CA ILE A 47 -4.74 -11.43 1.33
C ILE A 47 -5.50 -10.81 2.52
N PHE A 48 -5.73 -11.58 3.59
CA PHE A 48 -6.34 -11.08 4.82
C PHE A 48 -5.53 -9.95 5.46
N ILE A 49 -4.21 -10.11 5.59
CA ILE A 49 -3.32 -9.07 6.11
C ILE A 49 -3.39 -7.80 5.26
N ILE A 50 -3.36 -7.93 3.92
CA ILE A 50 -3.46 -6.78 3.01
C ILE A 50 -4.82 -6.08 3.16
N ALA A 51 -5.92 -6.80 3.30
CA ALA A 51 -7.24 -6.21 3.52
C ALA A 51 -7.29 -5.43 4.84
N VAL A 52 -6.80 -6.02 5.94
CA VAL A 52 -6.74 -5.36 7.25
C VAL A 52 -5.87 -4.10 7.18
N LEU A 53 -4.71 -4.18 6.54
CA LEU A 53 -3.84 -3.00 6.35
C LEU A 53 -4.50 -1.91 5.51
N SER A 54 -5.29 -2.28 4.49
CA SER A 54 -6.04 -1.33 3.66
C SER A 54 -7.13 -0.62 4.46
N VAL A 55 -7.87 -1.36 5.31
CA VAL A 55 -8.87 -0.79 6.23
C VAL A 55 -8.20 0.15 7.24
N LEU A 56 -7.10 -0.28 7.86
CA LEU A 56 -6.35 0.53 8.83
C LEU A 56 -5.80 1.80 8.18
N SER A 57 -5.20 1.69 7.00
CA SER A 57 -4.66 2.82 6.25
C SER A 57 -5.77 3.82 5.90
N PHE A 58 -6.91 3.34 5.42
CA PHE A 58 -8.09 4.17 5.13
C PHE A 58 -8.57 4.94 6.37
N ILE A 59 -8.75 4.26 7.50
CA ILE A 59 -9.14 4.90 8.76
C ILE A 59 -8.10 5.95 9.20
N LEU A 60 -6.81 5.62 9.11
CA LEU A 60 -5.72 6.52 9.47
C LEU A 60 -5.64 7.74 8.54
N LEU A 61 -5.95 7.58 7.25
CA LEU A 61 -6.05 8.67 6.27
C LEU A 61 -7.20 9.62 6.62
N ILE A 62 -8.37 9.10 6.95
CA ILE A 62 -9.53 9.91 7.40
C ILE A 62 -9.17 10.68 8.69
N LYS A 63 -8.55 9.99 9.65
CA LYS A 63 -8.08 10.59 10.91
C LYS A 63 -6.86 11.52 10.75
N LYS A 64 -6.31 11.62 9.52
CA LYS A 64 -5.13 12.40 9.18
C LYS A 64 -3.91 12.07 10.05
N ASN A 65 -3.73 10.79 10.38
CA ASN A 65 -2.62 10.29 11.18
C ASN A 65 -1.36 10.11 10.32
N LYS A 66 -0.18 10.48 10.83
CA LYS A 66 1.12 10.30 10.14
C LYS A 66 1.43 8.82 9.81
N LEU A 67 0.92 7.89 10.62
CA LEU A 67 1.08 6.44 10.39
C LEU A 67 0.31 5.94 9.16
N SER A 68 -0.65 6.71 8.63
CA SER A 68 -1.39 6.33 7.41
C SER A 68 -0.47 6.08 6.21
N ILE A 69 0.58 6.90 6.07
CA ILE A 69 1.54 6.76 4.97
C ILE A 69 2.34 5.47 5.13
N LEU A 70 2.83 5.19 6.33
CA LEU A 70 3.61 3.97 6.59
C LEU A 70 2.76 2.72 6.33
N THR A 71 1.55 2.68 6.89
CA THR A 71 0.62 1.56 6.68
C THR A 71 0.24 1.38 5.21
N PHE A 72 0.04 2.48 4.47
CA PHE A 72 -0.25 2.41 3.05
C PHE A 72 0.95 1.93 2.21
N SER A 73 2.17 2.40 2.53
CA SER A 73 3.38 1.93 1.87
C SER A 73 3.62 0.44 2.12
N ILE A 74 3.40 -0.05 3.34
CA ILE A 74 3.52 -1.47 3.66
C ILE A 74 2.53 -2.31 2.85
N SER A 75 1.26 -1.87 2.74
CA SER A 75 0.28 -2.61 1.94
C SER A 75 0.68 -2.64 0.46
N LEU A 76 1.13 -1.53 -0.13
CA LEU A 76 1.63 -1.49 -1.51
C LEU A 76 2.80 -2.44 -1.76
N VAL A 77 3.75 -2.53 -0.82
CA VAL A 77 4.87 -3.47 -0.91
C VAL A 77 4.39 -4.91 -0.84
N LEU A 78 3.48 -5.24 0.10
CA LEU A 78 2.92 -6.59 0.21
C LEU A 78 2.15 -7.01 -1.04
N ILE A 79 1.37 -6.10 -1.63
CA ILE A 79 0.68 -6.33 -2.90
C ILE A 79 1.70 -6.63 -4.01
N SER A 80 2.74 -5.80 -4.10
CA SER A 80 3.82 -5.95 -5.09
C SER A 80 4.55 -7.29 -4.96
N LEU A 81 4.83 -7.73 -3.72
CA LEU A 81 5.45 -9.02 -3.43
C LEU A 81 4.52 -10.19 -3.76
N THR A 82 3.23 -10.06 -3.48
CA THR A 82 2.23 -11.09 -3.80
C THR A 82 2.17 -11.31 -5.32
N ILE A 83 2.13 -10.23 -6.10
CA ILE A 83 2.16 -10.30 -7.56
C ILE A 83 3.47 -10.94 -8.05
N ALA A 84 4.62 -10.55 -7.48
CA ALA A 84 5.93 -11.08 -7.88
C ALA A 84 5.99 -12.58 -7.67
N PHE A 85 5.54 -13.02 -6.50
CA PHE A 85 5.50 -14.43 -6.16
C PHE A 85 4.57 -15.23 -7.07
N SER A 86 3.38 -14.70 -7.38
CA SER A 86 2.47 -15.34 -8.34
C SER A 86 3.07 -15.48 -9.73
N ILE A 87 3.79 -14.47 -10.22
CA ILE A 87 4.49 -14.52 -11.52
C ILE A 87 5.60 -15.56 -11.50
N ILE A 88 6.46 -15.52 -10.47
CA ILE A 88 7.55 -16.48 -10.32
C ILE A 88 6.99 -17.91 -10.31
N LYS A 89 5.96 -18.16 -9.50
CA LYS A 89 5.30 -19.46 -9.42
C LYS A 89 4.80 -19.92 -10.80
N ALA A 90 4.10 -19.05 -11.53
CA ALA A 90 3.58 -19.38 -12.85
C ALA A 90 4.69 -19.69 -13.87
N ILE A 91 5.83 -19.00 -13.80
CA ILE A 91 7.01 -19.29 -14.64
C ILE A 91 7.57 -20.68 -14.32
N PHE A 92 7.73 -21.01 -13.03
CA PHE A 92 8.23 -22.32 -12.60
C PHE A 92 7.28 -23.47 -12.94
N GLU A 93 5.96 -23.25 -12.90
CA GLU A 93 4.95 -24.24 -13.28
C GLU A 93 4.77 -24.36 -14.80
N GLY A 94 5.45 -23.52 -15.60
CA GLY A 94 5.39 -23.56 -17.06
C GLY A 94 4.08 -23.06 -17.66
N HIS A 95 3.24 -22.38 -16.87
CA HIS A 95 1.93 -21.86 -17.27
C HIS A 95 1.91 -20.33 -17.42
N TYR A 96 3.07 -19.68 -17.49
CA TYR A 96 3.14 -18.23 -17.58
C TYR A 96 2.86 -17.72 -19.00
N GLY A 97 1.70 -17.10 -19.17
CA GLY A 97 1.32 -16.33 -20.34
C GLY A 97 0.69 -17.17 -21.44
N ASN A 98 -0.64 -17.26 -21.39
CA ASN A 98 -1.43 -17.84 -22.47
C ASN A 98 -1.80 -16.79 -23.53
N GLY A 99 -1.72 -15.49 -23.20
CA GLY A 99 -1.95 -14.39 -24.13
C GLY A 99 -0.99 -13.22 -23.97
N SER A 100 -0.92 -12.35 -24.97
CA SER A 100 -0.05 -11.15 -24.96
C SER A 100 -0.32 -10.22 -23.77
N LEU A 101 -1.57 -10.17 -23.30
CA LEU A 101 -1.97 -9.38 -22.12
C LEU A 101 -1.32 -9.88 -20.84
N ASP A 102 -1.10 -11.20 -20.68
CA ASP A 102 -0.52 -11.77 -19.47
C ASP A 102 0.94 -11.32 -19.25
N TYR A 103 1.64 -10.99 -20.34
CA TYR A 103 3.02 -10.48 -20.29
C TYR A 103 3.07 -8.97 -20.04
N ILE A 104 2.08 -8.22 -20.52
CA ILE A 104 2.07 -6.75 -20.45
C ILE A 104 1.45 -6.25 -19.14
N MET A 105 0.37 -6.89 -18.70
CA MET A 105 -0.43 -6.45 -17.57
C MET A 105 0.36 -6.37 -16.25
N PRO A 106 1.24 -7.32 -15.91
CA PRO A 106 2.09 -7.20 -14.72
C PRO A 106 2.93 -5.93 -14.71
N SER A 107 3.57 -5.59 -15.83
CA SER A 107 4.40 -4.38 -15.96
C SER A 107 3.57 -3.10 -15.76
N ILE A 108 2.35 -3.06 -16.30
CA ILE A 108 1.42 -1.94 -16.10
C ILE A 108 1.06 -1.82 -14.61
N ILE A 109 0.68 -2.93 -13.97
CA ILE A 109 0.30 -2.94 -12.55
C ILE A 109 1.48 -2.49 -11.68
N TYR A 110 2.69 -2.97 -11.94
CA TYR A 110 3.89 -2.52 -11.23
C TYR A 110 4.14 -1.03 -11.42
N SER A 111 4.01 -0.51 -12.65
CA SER A 111 4.17 0.91 -12.92
C SER A 111 3.19 1.76 -12.11
N ILE A 112 1.94 1.31 -11.98
CA ILE A 112 0.92 1.96 -11.13
C ILE A 112 1.32 1.90 -9.65
N LEU A 113 1.69 0.72 -9.13
CA LEU A 113 2.06 0.54 -7.72
C LEU A 113 3.29 1.37 -7.35
N PHE A 114 4.32 1.37 -8.20
CA PHE A 114 5.51 2.19 -8.01
C PHE A 114 5.20 3.69 -8.10
N SER A 115 4.37 4.11 -9.05
CA SER A 115 3.94 5.51 -9.18
C SER A 115 3.20 5.98 -7.93
N LEU A 116 2.32 5.14 -7.37
CA LEU A 116 1.63 5.42 -6.12
C LEU A 116 2.60 5.52 -4.95
N LEU A 117 3.51 4.56 -4.82
CA LEU A 117 4.52 4.56 -3.76
C LEU A 117 5.39 5.82 -3.82
N PHE A 118 5.88 6.16 -5.01
CA PHE A 118 6.66 7.37 -5.26
C PHE A 118 5.88 8.63 -4.89
N LEU A 119 4.62 8.73 -5.32
CA LEU A 119 3.75 9.88 -5.07
C LEU A 119 3.53 10.06 -3.56
N ILE A 120 3.25 8.99 -2.83
CA ILE A 120 3.02 9.01 -1.37
C ILE A 120 4.29 9.44 -0.63
N ILE A 121 5.45 8.91 -0.99
CA ILE A 121 6.74 9.23 -0.35
C ILE A 121 7.14 10.68 -0.65
N LYS A 122 7.09 11.09 -1.92
CA LYS A 122 7.51 12.43 -2.37
C LYS A 122 6.64 13.55 -1.79
N PHE A 123 5.34 13.31 -1.64
CA PHE A 123 4.39 14.33 -1.22
C PHE A 123 3.88 14.16 0.22
N LYS A 124 4.48 13.25 0.99
CA LYS A 124 4.31 13.19 2.44
C LYS A 124 4.51 14.57 3.05
N SER A 125 3.57 15.00 3.89
CA SER A 125 3.71 16.24 4.65
C SER A 125 4.89 16.09 5.60
N LYS A 126 5.98 16.81 5.35
CA LYS A 126 6.98 17.09 6.37
C LYS A 126 6.30 17.99 7.39
N ASN A 127 5.71 17.39 8.42
CA ASN A 127 5.44 18.17 9.64
C ASN A 127 6.81 18.33 10.31
N ASP A 128 7.45 19.47 10.06
CA ASP A 128 8.64 19.94 10.76
C ASP A 128 8.34 20.06 12.26
N TYR A 129 8.51 18.94 12.95
CA TYR A 129 8.72 18.92 14.41
C TYR A 129 9.99 18.11 14.76
N PHE A 130 10.74 17.69 13.73
CA PHE A 130 11.96 16.88 13.84
C PHE A 130 13.11 17.48 13.01
N GLN A 131 13.09 18.80 12.81
CA GLN A 131 14.32 19.57 12.53
C GLN A 131 15.01 20.03 13.82
N LEU A 132 14.64 19.47 14.97
CA LEU A 132 15.55 19.40 16.12
C LEU A 132 16.20 18.03 16.04
N GLU A 133 17.12 17.95 15.08
CA GLU A 133 18.16 16.94 15.02
C GLU A 133 18.97 17.01 16.32
N ILE A 134 19.72 15.94 16.62
CA ILE A 134 20.52 15.76 17.84
C ILE A 134 21.46 16.96 18.14
N ASP A 135 21.72 17.82 17.15
CA ASP A 135 22.50 19.06 17.23
C ASP A 135 21.92 20.15 18.14
N GLN A 136 20.69 20.00 18.64
CA GLN A 136 20.13 20.87 19.69
C GLN A 136 20.26 20.33 21.12
N ILE A 137 20.86 19.14 21.29
CA ILE A 137 21.19 18.62 22.61
C ILE A 137 22.45 19.35 23.10
N GLY A 138 22.29 20.26 24.06
CA GLY A 138 23.40 20.94 24.75
C GLY A 138 23.62 22.42 24.43
N GLN A 139 22.79 23.04 23.58
CA GLN A 139 22.77 24.50 23.47
C GLN A 139 22.07 25.09 24.71
N LYS A 140 22.90 25.48 25.69
CA LYS A 140 22.49 26.22 26.88
C LYS A 140 21.89 27.55 26.46
N GLU A 141 20.73 27.86 27.02
CA GLU A 141 20.19 29.21 27.09
C GLU A 141 21.15 30.05 27.94
N GLU A 142 21.83 31.01 27.31
CA GLU A 142 22.32 32.23 27.99
C GLU A 142 21.18 33.23 28.12
#